data_AF-A0A6B1DQG2-F1
#
_entry.id   AF-A0A6B1DQG2-F1
#
_cell.length_a   1.000
_cell.length_b   1.000
_cell.length_c   1.000
_cell.angle_alpha   90.00
_cell.angle_beta   90.00
_cell.angle_gamma   90.00
#
_symmetry.space_group_name_H-M   'P 1'
#
loop_
_entity.id
_entity.type
_entity.pdbx_description
1 polymer ?
#
loop_
_entity_poly.entity_id
_entity_poly.type
_entity_poly.pdbx_seq_one_letter_code
_entity_poly.pdbx_strand_id
1 'polypeptide(L)'
;MTREKAGKRSYSRTNRKRGRYIRAVPAGDRPEDLAFDATLRAAAPHQKRRRAADIDNSLALQLKMTDLHRKIRVRRTGNLILFVVDASWSMAASERMEATKGAIFSLLVDAYQRRDQVGLVVFQRDRARIVLPPTSSVELAQKALVDLPVGGKTPLSSGLYVAWRVFENVRRREPETQPMMILLTDGAGNVSMTGQPAQEEALKIAELYVHSEIKSVVVNMEHSAFDRGLAQTLADSLHAQCYNLPALKAETLLQTVQEIMD
;
A
#
# COMPACT_ATOMS: atom_id res chain seq x y z
N MET A 1 -14.71 -30.82 7.00
CA MET A 1 -15.10 -29.42 6.78
C MET A 1 -13.88 -28.62 6.37
N THR A 2 -13.65 -28.53 5.06
CA THR A 2 -12.49 -27.84 4.48
C THR A 2 -12.91 -26.39 4.23
N ARG A 3 -12.28 -25.43 4.91
CA ARG A 3 -12.64 -24.01 4.83
C ARG A 3 -12.20 -23.43 3.46
N GLU A 4 -13.13 -23.29 2.53
CA GLU A 4 -13.03 -22.39 1.39
C GLU A 4 -13.27 -20.95 1.86
N LYS A 5 -12.20 -20.19 2.12
CA LYS A 5 -12.19 -18.75 1.88
C LYS A 5 -10.84 -18.40 1.28
N ALA A 6 -10.79 -18.36 -0.05
CA ALA A 6 -9.69 -17.77 -0.78
C ALA A 6 -9.62 -16.30 -0.37
N GLY A 7 -8.58 -15.92 0.37
CA GLY A 7 -8.30 -14.53 0.70
C GLY A 7 -8.25 -13.72 -0.59
N LYS A 8 -9.21 -12.81 -0.73
CA LYS A 8 -9.31 -11.84 -1.83
C LYS A 8 -7.97 -11.10 -1.94
N ARG A 9 -7.20 -11.39 -2.98
CA ARG A 9 -6.03 -10.62 -3.36
C ARG A 9 -6.10 -10.39 -4.86
N SER A 10 -5.81 -9.17 -5.27
CA SER A 10 -5.61 -8.82 -6.68
C SER A 10 -4.34 -9.54 -7.19
N TYR A 11 -4.47 -10.29 -8.28
CA TYR A 11 -3.32 -10.85 -8.99
C TYR A 11 -2.80 -9.81 -9.97
N SER A 12 -1.61 -9.28 -9.73
CA SER A 12 -0.91 -8.45 -10.70
C SER A 12 -0.03 -9.30 -11.61
N ARG A 13 -0.06 -8.98 -12.90
CA ARG A 13 0.90 -9.51 -13.88
C ARG A 13 2.20 -8.78 -13.68
N THR A 14 3.27 -9.53 -13.43
CA THR A 14 4.60 -8.91 -13.28
C THR A 14 5.46 -9.20 -14.49
N ASN A 15 6.18 -8.18 -14.94
CA ASN A 15 7.20 -8.30 -15.99
C ASN A 15 8.57 -8.73 -15.44
N ARG A 16 8.72 -8.89 -14.12
CA ARG A 16 9.95 -9.42 -13.52
C ARG A 16 9.93 -10.95 -13.55
N LYS A 17 11.11 -11.57 -13.60
CA LYS A 17 11.32 -13.04 -13.49
C LYS A 17 10.98 -13.63 -12.10
N ARG A 18 10.02 -13.03 -11.37
CA ARG A 18 9.60 -13.39 -10.01
C ARG A 18 8.09 -13.66 -9.98
N GLY A 19 7.63 -14.49 -9.05
CA GLY A 19 6.21 -14.89 -8.94
C GLY A 19 5.93 -16.28 -9.51
N ARG A 20 4.69 -16.74 -9.34
CA ARG A 20 4.26 -18.07 -9.74
C ARG A 20 4.00 -18.08 -11.24
N TYR A 21 4.69 -18.98 -11.94
CA TYR A 21 4.37 -19.30 -13.34
C TYR A 21 3.02 -20.01 -13.38
N ILE A 22 2.05 -19.38 -14.05
CA ILE A 22 0.66 -19.90 -14.11
C ILE A 22 0.28 -20.37 -15.51
N ARG A 23 0.91 -19.84 -16.55
CA ARG A 23 0.55 -20.13 -17.94
C ARG A 23 1.69 -19.76 -18.89
N ALA A 24 1.87 -20.51 -19.96
CA ALA A 24 2.74 -20.15 -21.07
C ALA A 24 1.94 -19.55 -22.23
N VAL A 25 2.56 -18.61 -22.96
CA VAL A 25 2.03 -18.04 -24.21
C VAL A 25 3.12 -18.00 -25.27
N PRO A 26 2.80 -18.02 -26.58
CA PRO A 26 3.78 -17.81 -27.63
C PRO A 26 4.61 -16.55 -27.38
N ALA A 27 5.92 -16.65 -27.56
CA ALA A 27 6.86 -15.58 -27.26
C ALA A 27 6.75 -14.41 -28.26
N GLY A 28 6.34 -14.69 -29.50
CA GLY A 28 6.34 -13.70 -30.58
C GLY A 28 7.72 -13.06 -30.74
N ASP A 29 7.76 -11.74 -30.85
CA ASP A 29 9.01 -10.98 -31.01
C ASP A 29 9.76 -10.75 -29.68
N ARG A 30 9.27 -11.28 -28.56
CA ARG A 30 9.87 -11.09 -27.22
C ARG A 30 10.23 -12.44 -26.59
N PRO A 31 11.39 -13.04 -26.96
CA PRO A 31 11.85 -14.32 -26.43
C PRO A 31 12.50 -14.19 -25.03
N GLU A 32 11.85 -13.44 -24.13
CA GLU A 32 12.28 -13.30 -22.74
C GLU A 32 11.54 -14.27 -21.82
N ASP A 33 12.20 -14.68 -20.73
CA ASP A 33 11.61 -15.51 -19.66
C ASP A 33 10.90 -16.79 -20.17
N LEU A 34 11.63 -17.58 -20.97
CA LEU A 34 11.11 -18.76 -21.67
C LEU A 34 10.52 -19.82 -20.73
N ALA A 35 9.37 -20.33 -21.15
CA ALA A 35 8.71 -21.53 -20.63
C ALA A 35 9.29 -22.75 -21.32
N PHE A 36 10.39 -23.28 -20.79
CA PHE A 36 11.06 -24.46 -21.38
C PHE A 36 10.10 -25.63 -21.56
N ASP A 37 9.30 -25.96 -20.55
CA ASP A 37 8.26 -27.00 -20.62
C ASP A 37 7.32 -26.84 -21.81
N ALA A 38 6.72 -25.66 -21.97
CA ALA A 38 5.79 -25.38 -23.06
C ALA A 38 6.49 -25.28 -24.43
N THR A 39 7.70 -24.72 -24.46
CA THR A 39 8.52 -24.60 -25.68
C THR A 39 8.93 -25.96 -26.20
N LEU A 40 9.42 -26.84 -25.32
CA LEU A 40 9.79 -28.21 -25.65
C LEU A 40 8.57 -28.99 -26.13
N ARG A 41 7.41 -28.84 -25.47
CA ARG A 41 6.15 -29.49 -25.88
C ARG A 41 5.66 -29.00 -27.25
N ALA A 42 5.78 -27.71 -27.54
CA ALA A 42 5.41 -27.13 -28.84
C ALA A 42 6.35 -27.62 -29.96
N ALA A 43 7.64 -27.75 -29.69
CA ALA A 43 8.62 -28.21 -30.67
C ALA A 43 8.59 -29.73 -30.92
N ALA A 44 8.13 -30.53 -29.95
CA ALA A 44 8.23 -31.99 -29.98
C ALA A 44 7.60 -32.65 -31.24
N PRO A 45 6.39 -32.29 -31.70
CA PRO A 45 5.78 -32.90 -32.88
C PRO A 45 6.58 -32.70 -34.17
N HIS A 46 7.43 -31.67 -34.24
CA HIS A 46 8.15 -31.30 -35.45
C HIS A 46 9.53 -31.94 -35.57
N GLN A 47 10.05 -32.58 -34.52
CA GLN A 47 11.45 -33.02 -34.48
C GLN A 47 11.81 -34.04 -35.57
N LYS A 48 10.93 -35.02 -35.85
CA LYS A 48 11.18 -36.02 -36.91
C LYS A 48 11.37 -35.36 -38.29
N ARG A 49 10.45 -34.46 -38.65
CA ARG A 49 10.50 -33.74 -39.93
C ARG A 49 11.73 -32.83 -40.01
N ARG A 50 12.09 -32.16 -38.91
CA ARG A 50 13.21 -31.21 -38.88
C ARG A 50 14.56 -31.93 -39.01
N ARG A 51 14.76 -33.04 -38.29
CA ARG A 51 15.96 -33.89 -38.44
C ARG A 51 16.12 -34.46 -39.86
N ALA A 52 15.02 -34.82 -40.51
CA ALA A 52 15.07 -35.30 -41.90
C ALA A 52 15.38 -34.18 -42.90
N ALA A 53 15.01 -32.93 -42.59
CA ALA A 53 15.24 -31.78 -43.46
C ALA A 53 16.65 -31.17 -43.30
N ASP A 54 17.32 -31.44 -42.19
CA ASP A 54 18.63 -30.87 -41.84
C ASP A 54 19.47 -31.95 -41.14
N ILE A 55 20.07 -32.82 -41.95
CA ILE A 55 20.81 -34.02 -41.52
C ILE A 55 22.14 -33.67 -40.87
N ASP A 56 22.76 -32.56 -41.27
CA ASP A 56 24.05 -32.10 -40.73
C ASP A 56 23.89 -31.41 -39.37
N ASN A 57 22.66 -31.07 -38.99
CA ASN A 57 22.36 -30.42 -37.72
C ASN A 57 22.28 -31.44 -36.58
N SER A 58 23.39 -31.52 -35.85
CA SER A 58 23.62 -32.44 -34.73
C SER A 58 22.96 -32.04 -33.41
N LEU A 59 22.13 -30.99 -33.39
CA LEU A 59 21.43 -30.58 -32.17
C LEU A 59 20.41 -31.64 -31.73
N ALA A 60 20.44 -32.01 -30.46
CA ALA A 60 19.49 -32.96 -29.86
C ALA A 60 18.02 -32.51 -30.04
N LEU A 61 17.80 -31.19 -30.05
CA LEU A 61 16.50 -30.57 -30.27
C LEU A 61 16.63 -29.35 -31.20
N GLN A 62 15.91 -29.38 -32.32
CA GLN A 62 15.89 -28.29 -33.28
C GLN A 62 14.66 -27.39 -33.01
N LEU A 63 14.89 -26.19 -32.45
CA LEU A 63 13.86 -25.20 -32.10
C LEU A 63 13.72 -24.12 -33.18
N LYS A 64 12.50 -23.59 -33.35
CA LYS A 64 12.22 -22.39 -34.16
C LYS A 64 11.57 -21.32 -33.27
N MET A 65 11.63 -20.06 -33.71
CA MET A 65 10.98 -18.93 -33.00
C MET A 65 9.49 -19.16 -32.73
N THR A 66 8.79 -19.85 -33.64
CA THR A 66 7.38 -20.22 -33.50
C THR A 66 7.10 -21.21 -32.37
N ASP A 67 8.10 -21.97 -31.93
CA ASP A 67 7.95 -22.90 -30.81
C ASP A 67 8.15 -22.21 -29.46
N LEU A 68 8.81 -21.04 -29.45
CA LEU A 68 9.16 -20.36 -28.22
C LEU A 68 7.90 -19.89 -27.50
N HIS A 69 7.81 -20.28 -26.24
CA HIS A 69 6.79 -19.80 -25.33
C HIS A 69 7.44 -19.07 -24.17
N ARG A 70 6.83 -17.97 -23.73
CA ARG A 70 7.24 -17.22 -22.53
C ARG A 70 6.33 -17.49 -21.36
N LYS A 71 6.88 -17.39 -20.15
CA LYS A 71 6.14 -17.59 -18.90
C LYS A 71 5.28 -16.35 -18.61
N ILE A 72 3.99 -16.58 -18.34
CA ILE A 72 3.14 -15.60 -17.65
C ILE A 72 3.22 -15.91 -16.16
N ARG A 73 3.76 -14.94 -15.41
CA ARG A 73 3.84 -15.00 -13.97
C ARG A 73 2.84 -14.05 -13.33
N VAL A 74 2.23 -14.52 -12.26
CA VAL A 74 1.48 -13.65 -11.34
C VAL A 74 2.22 -13.60 -10.02
N ARG A 75 2.28 -12.40 -9.45
CA ARG A 75 2.71 -12.21 -8.07
C ARG A 75 1.50 -11.74 -7.28
N ARG A 76 1.44 -12.15 -6.01
CA ARG A 76 0.51 -11.54 -5.06
C ARG A 76 1.05 -10.17 -4.73
N THR A 77 0.31 -9.13 -5.08
CA THR A 77 0.60 -7.76 -4.67
C THR A 77 0.24 -7.60 -3.21
N GLY A 78 1.16 -7.05 -2.42
CA GLY A 78 0.90 -6.66 -1.04
C GLY A 78 0.43 -5.21 -1.03
N ASN A 79 -0.40 -4.85 -0.06
CA ASN A 79 -0.75 -3.47 0.16
C ASN A 79 0.23 -2.83 1.15
N LEU A 80 0.45 -1.52 1.03
CA LEU A 80 1.11 -0.73 2.05
C LEU A 80 0.08 0.22 2.66
N ILE A 81 -0.25 0.00 3.92
CA ILE A 81 -1.11 0.88 4.70
C ILE A 81 -0.23 1.71 5.62
N LEU A 82 -0.21 3.02 5.40
CA LEU A 82 0.53 3.96 6.23
C LEU A 82 -0.43 4.75 7.11
N PHE A 83 -0.32 4.57 8.42
CA PHE A 83 -1.03 5.38 9.40
C PHE A 83 -0.26 6.68 9.59
N VAL A 84 -0.95 7.81 9.45
CA VAL A 84 -0.39 9.15 9.60
C VAL A 84 -1.19 9.81 10.71
N VAL A 85 -0.59 9.93 11.90
CA VAL A 85 -1.31 10.27 13.13
C VAL A 85 -0.86 11.61 13.66
N ASP A 86 -1.81 12.50 13.91
CA ASP A 86 -1.59 13.72 14.68
C ASP A 86 -1.53 13.41 16.18
N ALA A 87 -0.38 13.66 16.80
CA ALA A 87 -0.19 13.50 18.23
C ALA A 87 -0.33 14.81 19.03
N SER A 88 -0.86 15.87 18.44
CA SER A 88 -1.02 17.20 19.05
C SER A 88 -1.93 17.27 20.31
N TRP A 89 -2.67 16.21 20.62
CA TRP A 89 -3.65 16.14 21.72
C TRP A 89 -3.06 16.31 23.13
N SER A 90 -3.70 17.14 23.97
CA SER A 90 -3.31 17.44 25.37
C SER A 90 -3.86 16.43 26.41
N MET A 91 -3.35 16.50 27.65
CA MET A 91 -3.69 15.60 28.78
C MET A 91 -5.20 15.46 29.10
N ALA A 92 -6.05 16.42 28.73
CA ALA A 92 -7.50 16.35 28.97
C ALA A 92 -8.22 15.28 28.11
N ALA A 93 -7.54 14.69 27.12
CA ALA A 93 -8.08 13.71 26.18
C ALA A 93 -7.66 12.25 26.48
N SER A 94 -7.08 11.97 27.66
CA SER A 94 -6.43 10.68 27.97
C SER A 94 -7.34 9.46 27.87
N GLU A 95 -8.61 9.53 28.29
CA GLU A 95 -9.56 8.40 28.16
C GLU A 95 -9.91 8.08 26.70
N ARG A 96 -9.94 9.09 25.82
CA ARG A 96 -10.25 8.93 24.39
C ARG A 96 -9.05 8.43 23.59
N MET A 97 -7.85 8.79 24.04
CA MET A 97 -6.58 8.31 23.45
C MET A 97 -6.44 6.79 23.60
N GLU A 98 -6.88 6.22 24.73
CA GLU A 98 -6.86 4.78 24.94
C GLU A 98 -7.81 4.04 23.99
N ALA A 99 -9.04 4.56 23.81
CA ALA A 99 -9.99 4.05 22.83
C ALA A 99 -9.48 4.17 21.38
N THR A 100 -8.81 5.27 21.04
CA THR A 100 -8.24 5.53 19.70
C THR A 100 -7.05 4.61 19.41
N LYS A 101 -6.13 4.46 20.37
CA LYS A 101 -5.03 3.50 20.29
C LYS A 101 -5.58 2.08 20.11
N GLY A 102 -6.67 1.73 20.81
CA GLY A 102 -7.40 0.49 20.62
C GLY A 102 -7.92 0.30 19.19
N ALA A 103 -8.56 1.32 18.61
CA ALA A 103 -9.06 1.27 17.23
C ALA A 103 -7.94 1.15 16.19
N ILE A 104 -6.87 1.97 16.30
CA ILE A 104 -5.67 1.90 15.43
C ILE A 104 -5.01 0.52 15.58
N PHE A 105 -4.93 -0.02 16.80
CA PHE A 105 -4.38 -1.35 17.04
C PHE A 105 -5.22 -2.44 16.38
N SER A 106 -6.55 -2.42 16.53
CA SER A 106 -7.44 -3.34 15.83
C SER A 106 -7.27 -3.27 14.31
N LEU A 107 -7.08 -2.07 13.76
CA LEU A 107 -6.82 -1.85 12.34
C LEU A 107 -5.48 -2.44 11.88
N LEU A 108 -4.43 -2.23 12.66
CA LEU A 108 -3.09 -2.79 12.39
C LEU A 108 -3.08 -4.32 12.48
N VAL A 109 -3.81 -4.89 13.44
CA VAL A 109 -3.92 -6.35 13.62
C VAL A 109 -4.64 -6.99 12.42
N ASP A 110 -5.70 -6.39 11.87
CA ASP A 110 -6.39 -6.94 10.69
C ASP A 110 -5.57 -6.79 9.40
N ALA A 111 -4.92 -5.64 9.20
CA ALA A 111 -4.00 -5.42 8.08
C ALA A 111 -2.91 -6.51 8.05
N TYR A 112 -2.44 -6.93 9.23
CA TYR A 112 -1.53 -8.06 9.34
C TYR A 112 -2.15 -9.40 8.95
N GLN A 113 -3.42 -9.68 9.27
CA GLN A 113 -4.07 -10.94 8.87
C GLN A 113 -4.05 -11.13 7.35
N ARG A 114 -4.07 -10.03 6.59
CA ARG A 114 -3.98 -10.03 5.12
C ARG A 114 -2.54 -10.05 4.59
N ARG A 115 -1.53 -10.03 5.47
CA ARG A 115 -0.10 -9.87 5.20
C ARG A 115 0.24 -8.62 4.39
N ASP A 116 -0.46 -7.53 4.70
CA ASP A 116 -0.10 -6.21 4.18
C ASP A 116 1.07 -5.64 4.98
N GLN A 117 1.82 -4.74 4.36
CA GLN A 117 2.81 -3.95 5.07
C GLN A 117 2.10 -2.80 5.77
N VAL A 118 2.48 -2.57 7.01
CA VAL A 118 1.98 -1.47 7.81
C VAL A 118 3.13 -0.55 8.20
N GLY A 119 2.86 0.75 8.23
CA GLY A 119 3.79 1.74 8.77
C GLY A 119 3.04 2.79 9.57
N LEU A 120 3.80 3.56 10.35
CA LEU A 120 3.26 4.59 11.23
C LEU A 120 4.16 5.82 11.17
N VAL A 121 3.58 6.93 10.72
CA VAL A 121 4.14 8.27 10.78
C VAL A 121 3.37 9.05 11.83
N VAL A 122 4.10 9.72 12.70
CA VAL A 122 3.52 10.58 13.74
C VAL A 122 4.12 11.96 13.59
N PHE A 123 3.28 12.97 13.68
CA PHE A 123 3.72 14.35 13.69
C PHE A 123 3.32 15.01 15.01
N GLN A 124 4.28 15.71 15.60
CA GLN A 124 4.12 16.41 16.88
C GLN A 124 5.10 17.58 16.94
N ARG A 125 4.71 18.65 17.65
CA ARG A 125 5.55 19.85 17.84
C ARG A 125 5.92 20.48 16.49
N ASP A 126 7.19 20.45 16.12
CA ASP A 126 7.75 21.06 14.91
C ASP A 126 8.15 20.01 13.85
N ARG A 127 7.94 18.71 14.08
CA ARG A 127 8.46 17.65 13.20
C ARG A 127 7.52 16.46 13.02
N ALA A 128 7.66 15.81 11.87
CA ALA A 128 7.14 14.47 11.60
C ALA A 128 8.23 13.41 11.70
N ARG A 129 7.89 12.23 12.24
CA ARG A 129 8.80 11.10 12.42
C ARG A 129 8.14 9.79 12.00
N ILE A 130 8.93 8.91 11.41
CA ILE A 130 8.53 7.53 11.13
C ILE A 130 8.74 6.72 12.40
N VAL A 131 7.64 6.34 13.07
CA VAL A 131 7.68 5.54 14.30
C VAL A 131 7.76 4.06 13.97
N LEU A 132 7.09 3.63 12.91
CA LEU A 132 7.17 2.29 12.37
C LEU A 132 7.48 2.37 10.87
N PRO A 133 8.67 1.96 10.41
CA PRO A 133 8.92 1.81 8.99
C PRO A 133 8.02 0.69 8.42
N PRO A 134 7.69 0.72 7.11
CA PRO A 134 6.89 -0.33 6.47
C PRO A 134 7.37 -1.73 6.83
N THR A 135 6.55 -2.48 7.56
CA THR A 135 6.87 -3.82 8.07
C THR A 135 5.66 -4.74 7.98
N SER A 136 5.92 -6.04 7.86
CA SER A 136 4.89 -7.07 7.99
C SER A 136 4.91 -7.73 9.37
N SER A 137 5.64 -7.19 10.36
CA SER A 137 5.72 -7.74 11.71
C SER A 137 4.70 -7.08 12.65
N VAL A 138 3.78 -7.88 13.21
CA VAL A 138 2.83 -7.41 14.25
C VAL A 138 3.57 -6.95 15.48
N GLU A 139 4.58 -7.70 15.91
CA GLU A 139 5.27 -7.46 17.17
C GLU A 139 5.94 -6.09 17.16
N LEU A 140 6.56 -5.70 16.04
CA LEU A 140 7.14 -4.37 15.86
C LEU A 140 6.05 -3.29 15.82
N ALA A 141 4.93 -3.54 15.14
CA ALA A 141 3.81 -2.61 15.09
C ALA A 141 3.16 -2.38 16.47
N GLN A 142 2.98 -3.44 17.24
CA GLN A 142 2.42 -3.41 18.59
C GLN A 142 3.30 -2.59 19.53
N LYS A 143 4.62 -2.83 19.52
CA LYS A 143 5.57 -2.05 20.33
C LYS A 143 5.54 -0.57 19.96
N ALA A 144 5.54 -0.26 18.65
CA ALA A 144 5.51 1.11 18.15
C ALA A 144 4.27 1.91 18.59
N LEU A 145 3.11 1.26 18.76
CA LEU A 145 1.88 1.91 19.23
C LEU A 145 1.86 2.17 20.74
N VAL A 146 2.44 1.27 21.54
CA VAL A 146 2.52 1.44 23.00
C VAL A 146 3.33 2.71 23.32
N ASP A 147 4.46 2.89 22.63
CA ASP A 147 5.40 3.99 22.84
C ASP A 147 5.01 5.29 22.12
N LEU A 148 3.74 5.42 21.67
CA LEU A 148 3.26 6.63 21.02
C LEU A 148 3.23 7.81 22.00
N PRO A 149 4.01 8.88 21.73
CA PRO A 149 4.02 10.08 22.55
C PRO A 149 2.72 10.85 22.37
N VAL A 150 2.35 11.62 23.39
CA VAL A 150 1.12 12.41 23.42
C VAL A 150 1.48 13.87 23.68
N GLY A 151 0.93 14.78 22.88
CA GLY A 151 1.01 16.23 23.07
C GLY A 151 1.98 16.96 22.13
N GLY A 152 1.60 18.15 21.70
CA GLY A 152 2.44 19.06 20.93
C GLY A 152 1.65 19.96 19.98
N LYS A 153 2.36 20.72 19.15
CA LYS A 153 1.76 21.41 17.99
C LYS A 153 1.52 20.42 16.84
N THR A 154 0.78 20.86 15.83
CA THR A 154 0.35 20.07 14.66
C THR A 154 1.08 20.50 13.37
N PRO A 155 2.24 19.91 13.03
CA PRO A 155 2.92 20.17 11.76
C PRO A 155 2.37 19.24 10.67
N LEU A 156 1.10 19.46 10.30
CA LEU A 156 0.34 18.61 9.36
C LEU A 156 1.04 18.48 8.00
N SER A 157 1.52 19.58 7.44
CA SER A 157 2.27 19.58 6.17
C SER A 157 3.52 18.69 6.24
N SER A 158 4.27 18.75 7.35
CA SER A 158 5.41 17.87 7.59
C SER A 158 5.01 16.39 7.67
N GLY A 159 3.91 16.10 8.37
CA GLY A 159 3.34 14.75 8.49
C GLY A 159 3.04 14.14 7.13
N LEU A 160 2.29 14.88 6.31
CA LEU A 160 1.93 14.48 4.95
C LEU A 160 3.18 14.33 4.07
N TYR A 161 4.12 15.27 4.11
CA TYR A 161 5.30 15.18 3.25
C TYR A 161 6.20 13.98 3.60
N VAL A 162 6.40 13.69 4.89
CA VAL A 162 7.15 12.51 5.33
C VAL A 162 6.45 11.22 4.92
N ALA A 163 5.12 11.16 5.04
CA ALA A 163 4.34 10.01 4.60
C ALA A 163 4.43 9.79 3.09
N TRP A 164 4.27 10.84 2.28
CA TRP A 164 4.47 10.78 0.83
C TRP A 164 5.86 10.23 0.45
N ARG A 165 6.91 10.72 1.13
CA ARG A 165 8.29 10.20 0.96
C ARG A 165 8.42 8.71 1.25
N VAL A 166 7.68 8.17 2.23
CA VAL A 166 7.68 6.72 2.52
C VAL A 166 7.05 5.95 1.36
N PHE A 167 5.92 6.41 0.84
CA PHE A 167 5.27 5.78 -0.32
C PHE A 167 6.17 5.78 -1.55
N GLU A 168 6.80 6.91 -1.88
CA GLU A 168 7.76 7.01 -2.99
C GLU A 168 8.90 6.00 -2.88
N ASN A 169 9.47 5.86 -1.69
CA ASN A 169 10.56 4.94 -1.45
C ASN A 169 10.14 3.48 -1.63
N VAL A 170 8.95 3.11 -1.16
CA VAL A 170 8.42 1.75 -1.36
C VAL A 170 8.08 1.52 -2.81
N ARG A 171 7.41 2.47 -3.50
CA ARG A 171 7.06 2.36 -4.92
C ARG A 171 8.29 2.14 -5.81
N ARG A 172 9.42 2.80 -5.52
CA ARG A 172 10.68 2.57 -6.26
C ARG A 172 11.21 1.13 -6.10
N ARG A 173 11.05 0.53 -4.92
CA ARG A 173 11.54 -0.82 -4.60
C ARG A 173 10.57 -1.91 -5.08
N GLU A 174 9.28 -1.67 -4.84
CA GLU A 174 8.15 -2.57 -5.08
C GLU A 174 7.02 -1.81 -5.80
N PRO A 175 7.13 -1.59 -7.13
CA PRO A 175 6.18 -0.77 -7.89
C PRO A 175 4.75 -1.30 -7.93
N GLU A 176 4.60 -2.60 -7.71
CA GLU A 176 3.30 -3.27 -7.74
C GLU A 176 2.53 -3.04 -6.42
N THR A 177 3.21 -2.67 -5.33
CA THR A 177 2.57 -2.47 -4.02
C THR A 177 1.52 -1.36 -4.10
N GLN A 178 0.30 -1.67 -3.69
CA GLN A 178 -0.79 -0.69 -3.70
C GLN A 178 -0.70 0.18 -2.43
N PRO A 179 -0.45 1.51 -2.55
CA PRO A 179 -0.29 2.38 -1.40
C PRO A 179 -1.65 2.91 -0.92
N MET A 180 -1.83 2.93 0.40
CA MET A 180 -2.97 3.55 1.07
C MET A 180 -2.52 4.34 2.30
N MET A 181 -3.00 5.57 2.43
CA MET A 181 -2.85 6.38 3.63
C MET A 181 -4.12 6.35 4.48
N ILE A 182 -3.96 6.21 5.79
CA ILE A 182 -5.02 6.49 6.77
C ILE A 182 -4.52 7.65 7.64
N LEU A 183 -5.14 8.81 7.46
CA LEU A 183 -4.78 10.04 8.16
C LEU A 183 -5.73 10.26 9.35
N LEU A 184 -5.18 10.45 10.54
CA LEU A 184 -5.92 10.75 11.76
C LEU A 184 -5.53 12.16 12.22
N THR A 185 -6.45 13.11 12.11
CA THR A 185 -6.19 14.53 12.42
C THR A 185 -7.49 15.29 12.70
N ASP A 186 -7.38 16.43 13.38
CA ASP A 186 -8.42 17.47 13.44
C ASP A 186 -8.41 18.39 12.20
N GLY A 187 -7.39 18.26 11.34
CA GLY A 187 -7.21 19.04 10.12
C GLY A 187 -6.56 20.40 10.35
N ALA A 188 -6.17 20.76 11.58
CA ALA A 188 -5.61 22.06 11.91
C ALA A 188 -4.09 22.11 11.66
N GLY A 189 -3.67 22.66 10.52
CA GLY A 189 -2.26 22.95 10.25
C GLY A 189 -1.78 24.17 11.03
N ASN A 190 -0.94 23.98 12.04
CA ASN A 190 -0.46 25.05 12.92
C ASN A 190 1.02 25.43 12.71
N VAL A 191 1.76 24.63 11.95
CA VAL A 191 3.20 24.82 11.70
C VAL A 191 3.48 24.59 10.23
N SER A 192 4.16 25.55 9.59
CA SER A 192 4.59 25.46 8.20
C SER A 192 6.04 25.00 8.07
N MET A 193 6.33 24.26 7.01
CA MET A 193 7.69 23.87 6.60
C MET A 193 8.41 24.97 5.81
N THR A 194 7.68 25.79 5.05
CA THR A 194 8.23 26.77 4.10
C THR A 194 7.97 28.22 4.49
N GLY A 195 7.22 28.47 5.57
CA GLY A 195 6.79 29.80 5.99
C GLY A 195 5.51 30.29 5.30
N GLN A 196 4.89 29.46 4.46
CA GLN A 196 3.54 29.70 3.92
C GLN A 196 2.45 29.52 4.99
N PRO A 197 1.21 29.96 4.74
CA PRO A 197 0.09 29.58 5.60
C PRO A 197 0.01 28.05 5.72
N ALA A 198 0.12 27.54 6.95
CA ALA A 198 0.31 26.10 7.20
C ALA A 198 -0.84 25.24 6.65
N GLN A 199 -2.07 25.77 6.63
CA GLN A 199 -3.23 25.10 6.05
C GLN A 199 -3.12 24.98 4.53
N GLU A 200 -2.77 26.06 3.83
CA GLU A 200 -2.59 26.04 2.37
C GLU A 200 -1.45 25.12 1.96
N GLU A 201 -0.37 25.10 2.73
CA GLU A 201 0.76 24.21 2.50
C GLU A 201 0.35 22.73 2.63
N ALA A 202 -0.48 22.39 3.63
CA ALA A 202 -1.00 21.03 3.79
C ALA A 202 -1.88 20.61 2.60
N LEU A 203 -2.73 21.50 2.09
CA LEU A 203 -3.56 21.24 0.89
C LEU A 203 -2.71 21.03 -0.36
N LYS A 204 -1.67 21.85 -0.58
CA LYS A 204 -0.73 21.64 -1.70
C LYS A 204 -0.02 20.29 -1.62
N ILE A 205 0.33 19.84 -0.41
CA ILE A 205 0.96 18.52 -0.24
C ILE A 205 -0.05 17.40 -0.49
N ALA A 206 -1.33 17.59 -0.12
CA ALA A 206 -2.38 16.63 -0.43
C ALA A 206 -2.52 16.37 -1.94
N GLU A 207 -2.31 17.39 -2.79
CA GLU A 207 -2.31 17.21 -4.24
C GLU A 207 -1.25 16.19 -4.71
N LEU A 208 -0.10 16.08 -4.03
CA LEU A 208 0.93 15.09 -4.38
C LEU A 208 0.42 13.65 -4.28
N TYR A 209 -0.51 13.38 -3.36
CA TYR A 209 -1.11 12.06 -3.18
C TYR A 209 -2.01 11.68 -4.35
N VAL A 210 -2.83 12.64 -4.82
CA VAL A 210 -3.70 12.45 -5.97
C VAL A 210 -2.88 12.18 -7.23
N HIS A 211 -1.84 13.00 -7.49
CA HIS A 211 -0.93 12.79 -8.63
C HIS A 211 -0.14 11.48 -8.55
N SER A 212 0.09 10.97 -7.35
CA SER A 212 0.81 9.72 -7.09
C SER A 212 -0.10 8.49 -7.03
N GLU A 213 -1.40 8.66 -7.28
CA GLU A 213 -2.45 7.63 -7.18
C GLU A 213 -2.46 6.91 -5.81
N ILE A 214 -2.17 7.65 -4.73
CA ILE A 214 -2.17 7.12 -3.37
C ILE A 214 -3.59 7.23 -2.80
N LYS A 215 -4.24 6.08 -2.59
CA LYS A 215 -5.56 6.02 -1.95
C LYS A 215 -5.46 6.57 -0.53
N SER A 216 -6.44 7.36 -0.10
CA SER A 216 -6.41 8.03 1.20
C SER A 216 -7.75 7.92 1.91
N VAL A 217 -7.72 7.81 3.23
CA VAL A 217 -8.87 7.91 4.13
C VAL A 217 -8.53 8.90 5.22
N VAL A 218 -9.44 9.82 5.53
CA VAL A 218 -9.29 10.78 6.62
C VAL A 218 -10.23 10.40 7.75
N VAL A 219 -9.68 10.38 8.96
CA VAL A 219 -10.42 10.16 10.19
C VAL A 219 -10.33 11.45 11.00
N ASN A 220 -11.41 12.21 11.01
CA ASN A 220 -11.57 13.39 11.83
C ASN A 220 -11.60 12.98 13.31
N MET A 221 -10.69 13.58 14.07
CA MET A 221 -10.55 13.35 15.50
C MET A 221 -11.34 14.37 16.34
N GLU A 222 -11.89 15.44 15.74
CA GLU A 222 -12.78 16.37 16.44
C GLU A 222 -14.12 15.72 16.76
N HIS A 223 -14.74 16.18 17.85
CA HIS A 223 -16.13 15.82 18.13
C HIS A 223 -17.03 16.55 17.13
N SER A 224 -18.08 15.90 16.62
CA SER A 224 -19.00 16.48 15.63
C SER A 224 -19.64 17.82 16.05
N ALA A 225 -19.72 18.07 17.35
CA ALA A 225 -20.24 19.32 17.92
C ALA A 225 -19.25 20.50 17.85
N PHE A 226 -17.95 20.22 17.65
CA PHE A 226 -16.87 21.21 17.57
C PHE A 226 -16.13 21.16 16.23
N ASP A 227 -16.62 20.36 15.28
CA ASP A 227 -16.00 20.14 13.97
C ASP A 227 -16.00 21.43 13.16
N ARG A 228 -14.79 21.90 12.84
CA ARG A 228 -14.59 23.12 12.04
C ARG A 228 -14.61 22.86 10.53
N GLY A 229 -14.76 21.60 10.10
CA GLY A 229 -14.74 21.20 8.69
C GLY A 229 -13.35 21.16 8.07
N LEU A 230 -12.28 21.33 8.87
CA LEU A 230 -10.90 21.34 8.39
C LEU A 230 -10.46 19.96 7.90
N ALA A 231 -10.77 18.91 8.66
CA ALA A 231 -10.51 17.52 8.26
C ALA A 231 -11.27 17.16 6.97
N GLN A 232 -12.52 17.62 6.83
CA GLN A 232 -13.30 17.41 5.60
C GLN A 232 -12.65 18.12 4.40
N THR A 233 -12.27 19.39 4.55
CA THR A 233 -11.58 20.16 3.50
C THR A 233 -10.30 19.45 3.04
N LEU A 234 -9.54 18.88 3.98
CA LEU A 234 -8.35 18.12 3.65
C LEU A 234 -8.67 16.80 2.94
N ALA A 235 -9.73 16.10 3.35
CA ALA A 235 -10.19 14.88 2.70
C ALA A 235 -10.61 15.15 1.25
N ASP A 236 -11.32 16.25 1.01
CA ASP A 236 -11.73 16.67 -0.33
C ASP A 236 -10.51 16.91 -1.22
N SER A 237 -9.47 17.59 -0.70
CA SER A 237 -8.20 17.80 -1.41
C SER A 237 -7.42 16.51 -1.68
N LEU A 238 -7.61 15.47 -0.85
CA LEU A 238 -7.02 14.15 -1.02
C LEU A 238 -7.85 13.22 -1.92
N HIS A 239 -9.03 13.67 -2.39
CA HIS A 239 -10.05 12.82 -3.02
C HIS A 239 -10.40 11.61 -2.15
N ALA A 240 -10.50 11.84 -0.83
CA ALA A 240 -10.67 10.82 0.20
C ALA A 240 -12.02 10.94 0.90
N GLN A 241 -12.47 9.84 1.50
CA GLN A 241 -13.60 9.86 2.43
C GLN A 241 -13.15 10.33 3.81
N CYS A 242 -14.00 11.14 4.47
CA CYS A 242 -13.78 11.63 5.82
C CYS A 242 -14.75 10.96 6.80
N TYR A 243 -14.23 10.50 7.94
CA TYR A 243 -15.02 9.83 8.97
C TYR A 243 -14.75 10.40 10.36
N ASN A 244 -15.77 10.48 11.20
CA ASN A 244 -15.62 10.95 12.59
C ASN A 244 -15.30 9.79 13.55
N LEU A 245 -14.28 9.97 14.40
CA LEU A 245 -13.81 8.96 15.33
C LEU A 245 -14.89 8.43 16.32
N PRO A 246 -15.78 9.26 16.93
CA PRO A 246 -16.81 8.75 17.85
C PRO A 246 -17.85 7.85 17.16
N ALA A 247 -18.00 7.95 15.84
CA ALA A 247 -18.94 7.14 15.06
C ALA A 247 -18.30 5.86 14.50
N LEU A 248 -16.97 5.74 14.55
CA LEU A 248 -16.23 4.61 14.01
C LEU A 248 -16.01 3.54 15.08
N LYS A 249 -16.83 2.49 15.03
CA LYS A 249 -16.40 1.19 15.56
C LYS A 249 -15.20 0.73 14.73
N ALA A 250 -14.16 0.19 15.36
CA ALA A 250 -12.97 -0.29 14.65
C ALA A 250 -13.31 -1.26 13.50
N GLU A 251 -14.37 -2.05 13.68
CA GLU A 251 -14.95 -2.96 12.68
C GLU A 251 -15.47 -2.24 11.43
N THR A 252 -16.05 -1.05 11.57
CA THR A 252 -16.57 -0.25 10.46
C THR A 252 -15.43 0.40 9.67
N LEU A 253 -14.40 0.92 10.36
CA LEU A 253 -13.22 1.45 9.66
C LEU A 253 -12.53 0.35 8.84
N LEU A 254 -12.46 -0.85 9.42
CA LEU A 254 -11.94 -2.04 8.74
C LEU A 254 -12.73 -2.37 7.47
N GLN A 255 -14.06 -2.37 7.53
CA GLN A 255 -14.90 -2.64 6.36
C GLN A 255 -14.70 -1.59 5.27
N THR A 256 -14.65 -0.30 5.63
CA THR A 256 -14.39 0.78 4.68
C THR A 256 -13.03 0.64 4.01
N VAL A 257 -11.97 0.38 4.80
CA VAL A 257 -10.63 0.14 4.24
C VAL A 257 -10.66 -1.05 3.28
N GLN A 258 -11.40 -2.11 3.62
CA GLN A 258 -11.58 -3.27 2.73
C GLN A 258 -12.30 -2.92 1.43
N GLU A 259 -13.36 -2.11 1.47
CA GLU A 259 -14.10 -1.67 0.28
C GLU A 259 -13.26 -0.78 -0.64
N ILE A 260 -12.41 0.07 -0.07
CA ILE A 260 -11.54 0.96 -0.85
C ILE A 260 -10.35 0.19 -1.46
N MET A 261 -9.93 -0.92 -0.84
CA MET A 261 -8.82 -1.75 -1.31
C MET A 261 -9.20 -2.78 -2.38
N ASP A 262 -10.42 -3.34 -2.29
CA ASP A 262 -10.99 -4.26 -3.29
C ASP A 262 -11.33 -3.55 -4.62
#